data_AF-A0A2V9ISJ9-F1
#
_entry.id   AF-A0A2V9ISJ9-F1
#
_cell.length_a   1.000
_cell.length_b   1.000
_cell.length_c   1.000
_cell.angle_alpha   90.00
_cell.angle_beta   90.00
_cell.angle_gamma   90.00
#
_symmetry.space_group_name_H-M   'P 1'
#
loop_
_entity.id
_entity.type
_entity.pdbx_description
1 polymer ?
#
loop_
_entity_poly.entity_id
_entity_poly.type
_entity_poly.pdbx_seq_one_letter_code
_entity_poly.pdbx_strand_id
1 'polypeptide(L)' 'MIDPGLQGRVAVVTGANSGIGAVIARVLAGHGALVVIHYLDAPPTDPGKAYAVEFAFKGEAGALSVGEDIRRAGGQASWV' A
#
# COMPACT_ATOMS: atom_id res chain seq x y z
N MET A 1 -5.04 24.36 1.46
CA MET A 1 -4.47 23.04 1.81
C MET A 1 -5.30 22.50 2.98
N ILE A 2 -5.75 21.25 2.92
CA ILE A 2 -6.58 20.63 3.95
C ILE A 2 -5.65 20.01 4.99
N ASP A 3 -5.97 20.18 6.28
CA ASP A 3 -5.37 19.39 7.36
C ASP A 3 -6.33 18.26 7.75
N PRO A 4 -6.01 17.00 7.40
CA PRO A 4 -6.86 15.85 7.74
C PRO A 4 -6.62 15.31 9.16
N GLY A 5 -5.72 15.89 9.96
CA GLY A 5 -5.46 15.44 11.33
C GLY A 5 -4.75 14.07 11.42
N LEU A 6 -3.94 13.73 10.42
CA LEU A 6 -3.30 12.42 10.28
C LEU A 6 -1.90 12.33 10.89
N GLN A 7 -1.33 13.44 11.34
CA GLN A 7 0.01 13.48 11.93
C GLN A 7 0.14 12.48 13.09
N GLY A 8 1.07 11.53 12.97
CA GLY A 8 1.34 10.50 13.98
C GLY A 8 0.26 9.42 14.10
N ARG A 9 -0.74 9.38 13.21
CA ARG A 9 -1.74 8.31 13.14
C ARG A 9 -1.23 7.13 12.31
N VAL A 10 -1.78 5.95 12.55
CA VAL A 10 -1.52 4.76 11.74
C VAL A 10 -2.65 4.59 10.73
N ALA A 11 -2.31 4.39 9.46
CA ALA A 11 -3.27 4.12 8.40
C ALA A 11 -2.93 2.80 7.68
N VAL A 12 -3.86 1.83 7.72
CA VAL A 12 -3.74 0.60 6.95
C VAL A 12 -4.42 0.80 5.60
N VAL A 13 -3.71 0.56 4.51
CA VAL A 13 -4.25 0.69 3.16
C VAL A 13 -4.18 -0.67 2.47
N THR A 14 -5.34 -1.23 2.12
CA THR A 14 -5.44 -2.49 1.40
C THR A 14 -5.28 -2.28 -0.10
N GLY A 15 -4.68 -3.26 -0.80
CA GLY A 15 -4.33 -3.13 -2.22
C GLY A 15 -3.29 -2.03 -2.49
N ALA A 16 -2.47 -1.69 -1.49
CA ALA A 16 -1.57 -0.54 -1.56
C ALA A 16 -0.26 -0.80 -2.30
N ASN A 17 -0.05 -2.02 -2.80
CA ASN A 17 1.10 -2.39 -3.63
C ASN A 17 1.04 -1.83 -5.06
N SER A 18 -0.09 -1.25 -5.48
CA SER A 18 -0.25 -0.69 -6.82
C SER A 18 -1.43 0.30 -6.94
N GLY A 19 -1.58 0.89 -8.13
CA GLY A 19 -2.77 1.66 -8.52
C GLY A 19 -3.19 2.76 -7.53
N ILE A 20 -4.50 2.84 -7.29
CA ILE A 20 -5.10 3.83 -6.39
C ILE A 20 -4.65 3.65 -4.95
N GLY A 21 -4.56 2.39 -4.46
CA GLY A 21 -4.09 2.11 -3.11
C GLY A 21 -2.68 2.67 -2.84
N ALA A 22 -1.78 2.56 -3.82
CA ALA A 22 -0.44 3.13 -3.72
C ALA A 22 -0.44 4.66 -3.68
N VAL A 23 -1.33 5.32 -4.43
CA VAL A 23 -1.48 6.78 -4.38
C VAL A 23 -2.05 7.22 -3.03
N ILE A 24 -3.07 6.53 -2.53
CA ILE A 24 -3.64 6.78 -1.20
C ILE A 24 -2.56 6.65 -0.13
N ALA A 25 -1.76 5.57 -0.16
CA ALA A 25 -0.66 5.35 0.79
C ALA A 25 0.33 6.52 0.78
N ARG A 26 0.78 6.98 -0.40
CA ARG A 26 1.70 8.12 -0.52
C ARG A 26 1.08 9.42 0.01
N VAL A 27 -0.19 9.69 -0.30
CA VAL A 27 -0.88 10.90 0.16
C VAL A 27 -1.07 10.89 1.67
N LEU A 28 -1.49 9.77 2.26
CA LEU A 28 -1.67 9.67 3.72
C LEU A 28 -0.34 9.84 4.46
N ALA A 29 0.74 9.23 3.94
CA ALA A 29 2.08 9.43 4.49
C ALA A 29 2.57 10.87 4.37
N GLY A 30 2.27 11.54 3.24
CA GLY A 30 2.54 12.96 3.04
C GLY A 30 1.81 13.89 4.02
N HIS A 31 0.71 13.42 4.63
CA HIS A 31 0.01 14.11 5.72
C HIS A 31 0.45 13.64 7.11
N GLY A 32 1.59 12.95 7.22
CA GLY A 32 2.21 12.58 8.49
C GLY A 32 1.71 11.28 9.12
N ALA A 33 0.93 10.47 8.41
CA ALA A 33 0.55 9.13 8.87
C ALA A 33 1.70 8.13 8.74
N LEU A 34 1.78 7.18 9.68
CA LEU A 34 2.50 5.92 9.51
C LEU A 34 1.61 4.99 8.68
N VAL A 35 2.05 4.63 7.48
CA VAL A 35 1.23 3.81 6.57
C VAL A 35 1.64 2.34 6.62
N VAL A 36 0.66 1.45 6.74
CA VAL A 36 0.82 0.02 6.57
C VAL A 36 0.26 -0.36 5.20
N ILE A 37 1.15 -0.82 4.31
CA ILE A 37 0.86 -1.28 2.97
C ILE A 37 0.44 -2.75 3.06
N HIS A 38 -0.85 -3.01 2.91
CA HIS A 38 -1.40 -4.36 2.86
C HIS A 38 -1.83 -4.70 1.43
N TYR A 39 -1.58 -5.92 0.99
CA TYR A 39 -1.88 -6.35 -0.37
C TYR A 39 -2.23 -7.83 -0.43
N LEU A 40 -2.81 -8.24 -1.56
CA LEU A 40 -2.99 -9.65 -1.83
C LEU A 40 -1.65 -10.24 -2.28
N ASP A 41 -1.15 -11.21 -1.52
CA ASP A 41 -0.04 -12.06 -1.93
C ASP A 41 -0.59 -13.43 -2.32
N ALA A 42 -0.95 -13.57 -3.59
CA ALA A 42 -1.44 -14.82 -4.16
C ALA A 42 -0.86 -15.03 -5.56
N PRO A 43 -0.54 -16.27 -5.95
CA PRO A 43 -0.21 -16.56 -7.33
C PRO A 43 -1.43 -16.31 -8.24
N PRO A 44 -1.22 -16.00 -9.55
CA PRO A 44 -2.30 -15.73 -10.51
C PRO A 44 -3.35 -16.85 -10.60
N THR A 45 -2.95 -18.08 -10.32
CA THR A 45 -3.85 -19.23 -10.24
C THR A 45 -3.48 -20.06 -9.03
N ASP A 46 -4.35 -20.08 -8.04
CA ASP A 46 -4.30 -21.02 -6.92
C ASP A 46 -5.50 -21.96 -7.04
N PRO A 47 -5.31 -23.22 -7.47
CA PRO A 47 -6.41 -24.16 -7.67
C PRO A 47 -7.17 -24.52 -6.38
N GLY A 48 -6.68 -24.12 -5.19
CA GLY A 48 -7.36 -24.28 -3.92
C GLY A 48 -8.21 -23.08 -3.48
N LYS A 49 -8.24 -21.98 -4.23
CA LYS A 49 -8.97 -20.75 -3.85
C LYS A 49 -10.27 -20.61 -4.65
N ALA A 50 -11.33 -20.14 -3.98
CA ALA A 50 -12.63 -19.87 -4.58
C ALA A 50 -12.69 -18.60 -5.47
N TYR A 51 -11.53 -17.99 -5.77
CA TYR A 51 -11.44 -16.81 -6.62
C TYR A 51 -10.40 -17.01 -7.72
N ALA A 52 -10.70 -16.48 -8.92
CA ALA A 52 -9.73 -16.35 -9.99
C ALA A 52 -9.14 -14.94 -9.95
N VAL A 53 -7.82 -14.83 -10.12
CA VAL A 53 -7.16 -13.54 -10.31
C VAL A 53 -7.17 -13.23 -11.80
N GLU A 54 -7.96 -12.25 -12.22
CA GLU A 54 -8.06 -11.87 -13.64
C GLU A 54 -6.93 -10.94 -14.09
N PHE A 55 -6.25 -10.28 -13.16
CA PHE A 55 -5.22 -9.26 -13.46
C PHE A 55 -3.94 -9.51 -12.66
N ALA A 56 -2.80 -9.36 -13.34
CA ALA A 56 -1.51 -9.39 -12.68
C ALA A 56 -1.39 -8.23 -11.68
N PHE A 57 -1.00 -8.52 -10.45
CA PHE A 57 -0.67 -7.52 -9.43
C PHE A 57 0.80 -7.66 -9.03
N LYS A 58 1.39 -6.55 -8.57
CA LYS A 58 2.84 -6.46 -8.30
C LYS A 58 3.32 -7.24 -7.07
N GLY A 59 2.40 -7.78 -6.25
CA GLY A 59 2.72 -8.51 -5.03
C GLY A 59 3.63 -7.72 -4.08
N GLU A 60 4.54 -8.43 -3.42
CA GLU A 60 5.53 -7.87 -2.50
C GLU A 60 6.45 -6.83 -3.16
N ALA A 61 6.90 -7.07 -4.40
CA ALA A 61 7.74 -6.12 -5.11
C ALA A 61 7.05 -4.75 -5.30
N GLY A 62 5.73 -4.76 -5.51
CA GLY A 62 4.93 -3.54 -5.55
C GLY A 62 4.87 -2.82 -4.19
N ALA A 63 4.69 -3.58 -3.11
CA ALA A 63 4.64 -3.03 -1.77
C ALA A 63 5.98 -2.41 -1.35
N LEU A 64 7.09 -3.08 -1.65
CA LEU A 64 8.44 -2.57 -1.42
C LEU A 64 8.67 -1.25 -2.17
N SER A 65 8.33 -1.20 -3.46
CA SER A 65 8.47 0.01 -4.27
C SER A 65 7.68 1.18 -3.68
N VAL A 66 6.44 0.97 -3.26
CA VAL A 66 5.61 2.03 -2.65
C VAL A 66 6.18 2.45 -1.29
N GLY A 67 6.65 1.51 -0.47
CA GLY A 67 7.28 1.82 0.80
C GLY A 67 8.56 2.63 0.65
N GLU A 68 9.38 2.32 -0.35
CA GLU A 68 10.58 3.10 -0.69
C GLU A 68 10.23 4.52 -1.15
N ASP A 69 9.21 4.67 -2.01
CA ASP A 69 8.74 5.99 -2.44
C ASP A 69 8.34 6.86 -1.23
N ILE A 70 7.57 6.28 -0.30
CA ILE A 70 7.13 6.98 0.91
C ILE A 70 8.33 7.41 1.75
N ARG A 71 9.30 6.51 1.98
CA ARG A 71 10.49 6.83 2.77
C ARG A 71 11.39 7.87 2.09
N ARG A 72 11.54 7.81 0.77
CA ARG A 72 12.28 8.83 -0.01
C ARG A 72 11.63 10.21 0.08
N ALA A 73 10.30 10.27 0.19
CA ALA A 73 9.55 11.49 0.42
C ALA A 73 9.55 11.97 1.89
N GLY A 74 10.26 11.27 2.79
CA GLY A 74 10.34 11.61 4.22
C GLY A 74 9.16 11.10 5.06
N GLY A 75 8.24 10.34 4.46
CA GLY A 75 7.15 9.68 5.18
C GLY A 75 7.57 8.35 5.80
N GLN A 76 6.65 7.71 6.52
CA GLN A 76 6.90 6.44 7.20
C GLN A 76 5.98 5.34 6.67
N ALA A 77 6.55 4.19 6.33
CA ALA A 77 5.79 3.04 5.85
C ALA A 77 6.36 1.69 6.32
N SER A 78 5.44 0.75 6.54
CA SER A 78 5.66 -0.69 6.72
C SER A 78 4.78 -1.46 5.73
N TRP A 79 5.07 -2.74 5.49
CA TRP A 79 4.26 -3.61 4.64
C TRP A 79 4.06 -4.98 5.30
N VAL A 80 2.89 -5.56 5.09
CA VAL A 80 2.46 -6.85 5.63
C VAL A 80 1.57 -7.59 4.64
#